data_AF-A0A323U6G8-F1
#
_entry.id   AF-A0A323U6G8-F1
#
_cell.length_a   1.000
_cell.length_b   1.000
_cell.length_c   1.000
_cell.angle_alpha   90.00
_cell.angle_beta   90.00
_cell.angle_gamma   90.00
#
_symmetry.space_group_name_H-M   'P 1'
#
loop_
_entity.id
_entity.type
_entity.pdbx_description
1 polymer ?
#
loop_
_entity_poly.entity_id
_entity_poly.type
_entity_poly.pdbx_seq_one_letter_code
_entity_poly.pdbx_strand_id
1 'polypeptide(L)'
;MRISPDEALEIIANQDGQECLVHFADGEGWRVRYLGLVETPSLASGASAIPGYNHSEVFPLFATWSPSAKCWLEVTQKTMLQALSRRVIVRVEVEPVGA
;
A
#
# COMPACT_ATOMS: atom_id res chain seq x y z
N MET A 1 -17.70 6.01 -11.90
CA MET A 1 -16.31 6.19 -12.37
C MET A 1 -15.48 5.08 -11.76
N ARG A 2 -14.58 4.42 -12.52
CA ARG A 2 -13.70 3.37 -12.00
C ARG A 2 -12.29 3.93 -11.94
N ILE A 3 -11.60 3.70 -10.83
CA ILE A 3 -10.19 4.08 -10.64
C ILE A 3 -9.34 2.83 -10.89
N SER A 4 -8.20 2.98 -11.57
CA SER A 4 -7.27 1.87 -11.76
C SER A 4 -6.45 1.58 -10.48
N PRO A 5 -5.92 0.37 -10.27
CA PRO A 5 -5.05 0.08 -9.12
C PRO A 5 -3.85 1.03 -9.02
N ASP A 6 -3.20 1.34 -10.14
CA ASP A 6 -2.07 2.27 -10.20
C ASP A 6 -2.47 3.69 -9.80
N GLU A 7 -3.57 4.20 -10.37
CA GLU A 7 -4.12 5.52 -10.04
C GLU A 7 -4.53 5.61 -8.56
N ALA A 8 -5.10 4.55 -8.00
CA ALA A 8 -5.44 4.50 -6.58
C ALA A 8 -4.18 4.60 -5.69
N LEU A 9 -3.10 3.90 -6.04
CA LEU A 9 -1.84 4.01 -5.30
C LEU A 9 -1.17 5.36 -5.46
N GLU A 10 -1.26 5.98 -6.64
CA GLU A 10 -0.78 7.34 -6.88
C GLU A 10 -1.53 8.35 -6.00
N ILE A 11 -2.86 8.26 -5.94
CA ILE A 11 -3.68 9.10 -5.05
C ILE A 11 -3.22 8.94 -3.59
N ILE A 12 -3.07 7.71 -3.12
CA ILE A 12 -2.67 7.42 -1.73
C ILE A 12 -1.25 7.93 -1.44
N ALA A 13 -0.30 7.72 -2.36
CA ALA A 13 1.08 8.17 -2.20
C ALA A 13 1.18 9.70 -2.09
N ASN A 14 0.29 10.42 -2.78
CA ASN A 14 0.21 11.88 -2.73
C ASN A 14 -0.42 12.43 -1.43
N GLN A 15 -0.90 11.59 -0.52
CA GLN A 15 -1.47 12.05 0.76
C GLN A 15 -0.47 12.07 1.92
N ASP A 16 0.83 11.88 1.67
CA ASP A 16 1.92 12.09 2.65
C ASP A 16 1.64 11.50 4.05
N GLY A 17 1.29 10.22 4.10
CA GLY A 17 1.05 9.49 5.36
C GLY A 17 -0.36 9.58 5.93
N GLN A 18 -1.27 10.36 5.33
CA GLN A 18 -2.68 10.35 5.72
C GLN A 18 -3.33 8.99 5.46
N GLU A 19 -4.31 8.66 6.29
CA GLU A 19 -5.12 7.47 6.10
C GLU A 19 -6.08 7.68 4.94
N CYS A 20 -6.17 6.68 4.07
CA CYS A 20 -7.06 6.67 2.93
C CYS A 20 -8.00 5.47 3.03
N LEU A 21 -9.27 5.68 2.72
CA LEU A 21 -10.25 4.63 2.56
C LEU A 21 -10.47 4.36 1.06
N VAL A 22 -10.03 3.18 0.62
CA VAL A 22 -10.30 2.68 -0.73
C VAL A 22 -11.68 2.04 -0.75
N HIS A 23 -12.60 2.58 -1.53
CA HIS A 23 -13.96 2.06 -1.67
C HIS A 23 -14.06 1.14 -2.87
N PHE A 24 -14.70 -0.01 -2.68
CA PHE A 24 -14.95 -0.99 -3.72
C PHE A 24 -16.42 -1.01 -4.16
N ALA A 25 -16.68 -1.53 -5.36
CA ALA A 25 -18.02 -1.60 -5.94
C ALA A 25 -19.00 -2.51 -5.18
N ASP A 26 -18.49 -3.43 -4.36
CA ASP A 26 -19.29 -4.29 -3.47
C ASP A 26 -19.67 -3.60 -2.14
N GLY A 27 -19.26 -2.34 -1.96
CA GLY A 27 -19.60 -1.53 -0.79
C GLY A 27 -18.63 -1.66 0.38
N GLU A 28 -17.61 -2.51 0.29
CA GLU A 28 -16.58 -2.56 1.33
C GLU A 28 -15.55 -1.44 1.18
N GLY A 29 -14.90 -1.11 2.30
CA GLY A 29 -13.80 -0.16 2.39
C GLY A 29 -12.52 -0.80 2.89
N TRP A 30 -11.37 -0.35 2.39
CA TRP A 30 -10.06 -0.80 2.84
C TRP A 30 -9.17 0.38 3.22
N ARG A 31 -8.76 0.42 4.49
CA ARG A 31 -7.92 1.48 5.05
C ARG A 31 -6.46 1.23 4.71
N VAL A 32 -5.87 2.21 4.03
CA VAL A 32 -4.51 2.17 3.49
C VAL A 32 -3.83 3.50 3.74
N ARG A 33 -2.52 3.50 4.00
CA ARG A 33 -1.71 4.73 4.02
C ARG A 33 -0.37 4.52 3.35
N TYR A 34 0.21 5.57 2.79
CA TYR A 34 1.57 5.55 2.29
C TYR A 34 2.57 5.75 3.43
N LEU A 35 3.67 4.99 3.45
CA LEU A 35 4.70 5.08 4.49
C LEU A 35 5.98 5.74 4.00
N GLY A 36 6.09 6.04 2.71
CA GLY A 36 7.30 6.59 2.10
C GLY A 36 8.09 5.56 1.30
N LEU A 37 9.27 5.98 0.88
CA LEU A 37 10.24 5.13 0.19
C LEU A 37 11.11 4.42 1.23
N VAL A 38 11.32 3.12 1.02
CA VAL A 38 12.17 2.28 1.86
C VAL A 38 13.28 1.68 1.01
N GLU A 39 14.50 1.69 1.55
CA GLU A 39 15.65 1.03 0.94
C GLU A 39 15.82 -0.37 1.54
N THR A 40 15.91 -1.39 0.70
CA THR A 40 16.28 -2.73 1.17
C THR A 40 17.71 -2.72 1.72
N PRO A 41 18.00 -3.42 2.83
CA PRO A 41 19.38 -3.52 3.31
C PRO A 41 20.29 -4.12 2.24
N SER A 42 21.44 -3.48 2.02
CA SER A 42 22.50 -4.04 1.18
C SER A 42 23.02 -5.33 1.82
N LEU A 43 22.86 -6.47 1.15
CA LEU A 43 23.47 -7.71 1.64
C LEU A 43 24.99 -7.64 1.45
N ALA A 44 25.73 -8.00 2.51
CA ALA A 44 27.15 -8.29 2.38
C ALA A 44 27.36 -9.42 1.36
N SER A 45 28.46 -9.39 0.60
CA SER A 45 28.69 -10.37 -0.47
C SER A 45 28.58 -11.81 0.05
N GLY A 46 27.65 -12.59 -0.51
CA GLY A 46 27.46 -14.02 -0.19
C GLY A 46 26.24 -14.37 0.65
N ALA A 47 25.41 -13.40 1.04
CA ALA A 47 24.16 -13.68 1.73
C ALA A 47 22.98 -13.88 0.75
N SER A 48 22.10 -14.83 1.06
CA SER A 48 21.01 -15.27 0.17
C SER A 48 19.98 -14.17 -0.03
N ALA A 49 19.55 -13.95 -1.28
CA ALA A 49 18.53 -12.97 -1.60
C ALA A 49 17.20 -13.29 -0.92
N ILE A 50 16.52 -12.27 -0.38
CA ILE A 50 15.13 -12.42 0.08
C ILE A 50 14.27 -12.53 -1.18
N PRO A 51 13.50 -13.62 -1.38
CA PRO A 51 12.69 -13.79 -2.58
C PRO A 51 11.74 -12.60 -2.78
N GLY A 52 11.83 -11.96 -3.95
CA GLY A 52 10.94 -10.87 -4.35
C GLY A 52 11.44 -9.44 -4.10
N TYR A 53 12.66 -9.27 -3.57
CA TYR A 53 13.31 -7.96 -3.39
C TYR A 53 14.70 -7.96 -4.03
N ASN A 54 15.05 -6.91 -4.78
CA ASN A 54 16.43 -6.71 -5.22
C ASN A 54 17.22 -6.00 -4.11
N HIS A 55 18.53 -6.21 -4.08
CA HIS A 55 19.42 -5.56 -3.10
C HIS A 55 19.62 -4.09 -3.43
N SER A 56 19.69 -3.25 -2.39
CA SER A 56 19.83 -1.80 -2.52
C SER A 56 18.74 -1.18 -3.42
N GLU A 57 17.56 -1.78 -3.43
CA GLU A 57 16.40 -1.26 -4.12
C GLU A 57 15.65 -0.28 -3.21
N VAL A 58 15.32 0.88 -3.77
CA VAL A 58 14.42 1.85 -3.14
C VAL A 58 13.02 1.62 -3.71
N PHE A 59 12.05 1.35 -2.85
CA PHE A 59 10.68 1.06 -3.26
C PHE A 59 9.65 1.72 -2.34
N PRO A 60 8.46 2.08 -2.85
CA PRO A 60 7.39 2.64 -2.03
C PRO A 60 6.76 1.57 -1.13
N LEU A 61 6.58 1.93 0.14
CA LEU A 61 5.96 1.11 1.17
C LEU A 61 4.60 1.69 1.55
N PHE A 62 3.63 0.80 1.75
CA PHE A 62 2.29 1.13 2.19
C PHE A 62 1.98 0.39 3.50
N ALA A 63 0.95 0.84 4.20
CA ALA A 63 0.37 0.14 5.32
C ALA A 63 -1.13 -0.09 5.09
N THR A 64 -1.63 -1.26 5.49
CA THR A 64 -3.05 -1.60 5.48
C THR A 64 -3.51 -1.94 6.88
N TRP A 65 -4.69 -1.49 7.28
CA TRP A 65 -5.28 -1.89 8.55
C TRP A 65 -5.76 -3.33 8.49
N SER A 66 -5.37 -4.15 9.47
CA SER A 66 -5.90 -5.49 9.70
C SER A 66 -6.93 -5.45 10.83
N PRO A 67 -8.23 -5.62 10.54
CA PRO A 67 -9.27 -5.64 11.59
C PRO A 67 -9.09 -6.79 12.58
N SER A 68 -8.58 -7.94 12.13
CA SER A 68 -8.39 -9.13 12.97
C SER A 68 -7.20 -8.98 13.91
N ALA A 69 -6.08 -8.45 13.41
CA ALA A 69 -4.88 -8.23 14.22
C ALA A 69 -4.93 -6.89 14.99
N LYS A 70 -5.87 -6.00 14.66
CA LYS A 70 -6.00 -4.65 15.22
C LYS A 70 -4.70 -3.84 15.11
N CYS A 71 -4.03 -3.96 13.96
CA CYS A 71 -2.79 -3.24 13.69
C CYS A 71 -2.65 -2.92 12.21
N TRP A 72 -1.72 -2.00 11.92
CA TRP A 72 -1.26 -1.72 10.57
C TRP A 72 -0.24 -2.78 10.15
N LEU A 73 -0.39 -3.31 8.94
CA LEU A 73 0.54 -4.24 8.31
C LEU A 73 1.25 -3.53 7.17
N GLU A 74 2.58 -3.62 7.15
CA GLU A 74 3.41 -3.11 6.07
C GLU A 74 3.30 -3.99 4.83
N VAL A 75 3.11 -3.36 3.68
CA VAL A 75 2.85 -4.03 2.42
C VAL A 75 3.54 -3.27 1.29
N THR A 76 4.24 -3.99 0.42
CA THR A 76 4.88 -3.40 -0.76
C THR A 76 3.87 -2.92 -1.78
N GLN A 77 4.28 -1.98 -2.64
CA GLN A 77 3.49 -1.56 -3.80
C GLN A 77 3.05 -2.75 -4.65
N LYS A 78 3.92 -3.73 -4.90
CA LYS A 78 3.60 -4.91 -5.71
C LYS A 78 2.45 -5.71 -5.10
N THR A 79 2.49 -5.97 -3.80
CA THR A 79 1.43 -6.71 -3.09
C THR A 79 0.15 -5.90 -3.05
N MET A 80 0.23 -4.57 -2.85
CA MET A 80 -0.92 -3.67 -2.93
C MET A 80 -1.58 -3.70 -4.31
N LEU A 81 -0.80 -3.56 -5.40
CA LEU A 81 -1.30 -3.65 -6.77
C LEU A 81 -2.01 -4.98 -7.02
N GLN A 82 -1.43 -6.10 -6.57
CA GLN A 82 -2.05 -7.41 -6.73
C GLN A 82 -3.38 -7.51 -5.97
N ALA A 83 -3.45 -6.99 -4.75
CA ALA A 83 -4.68 -7.00 -3.95
C ALA A 83 -5.77 -6.12 -4.57
N LEU A 84 -5.42 -4.89 -4.95
CA LEU A 84 -6.31 -3.92 -5.58
C LEU A 84 -6.83 -4.39 -6.94
N SER A 85 -5.99 -5.07 -7.72
CA SER A 85 -6.36 -5.61 -9.04
C SER A 85 -7.46 -6.68 -8.99
N ARG A 86 -7.72 -7.26 -7.81
CA ARG A 86 -8.78 -8.29 -7.62
C ARG A 86 -10.17 -7.69 -7.45
N ARG A 87 -10.29 -6.37 -7.31
CA ARG A 87 -11.54 -5.69 -6.98
C ARG A 87 -11.77 -4.49 -7.89
N VAL A 88 -13.02 -4.05 -7.97
CA VAL A 88 -13.38 -2.83 -8.70
C VAL A 88 -13.35 -1.66 -7.74
N ILE A 89 -12.37 -0.76 -7.91
CA ILE A 89 -12.21 0.46 -7.13
C ILE A 89 -13.12 1.54 -7.69
N VAL A 90 -13.91 2.18 -6.84
CA VAL A 90 -14.86 3.23 -7.23
C VAL A 90 -14.42 4.63 -6.79
N ARG A 91 -13.70 4.74 -5.66
CA ARG A 91 -13.11 5.99 -5.16
C ARG A 91 -12.04 5.72 -4.09
N VAL A 92 -11.19 6.71 -3.86
CA VAL A 92 -10.28 6.79 -2.72
C VAL A 92 -10.64 8.06 -1.95
N GLU A 93 -10.90 7.93 -0.65
CA GLU A 93 -11.19 9.06 0.23
C GLU A 93 -10.07 9.23 1.24
N VAL A 94 -9.68 10.46 1.54
CA VAL A 94 -8.71 10.76 2.61
C VAL A 94 -9.49 10.89 3.91
N GLU A 95 -9.18 10.05 4.89
CA GLU A 95 -9.75 10.19 6.23
C GLU A 95 -9.00 11.31 6.97
N PRO A 96 -9.71 12.35 7.45
CA PRO A 96 -9.07 13.39 8.23
C PRO A 96 -8.54 12.79 9.54
N VAL A 97 -7.31 13.13 9.90
CA VAL A 97 -6.71 12.72 11.17
C VAL A 97 -7.55 13.26 12.34
N GLY A 98 -8.26 12.37 13.04
CA GLY A 98 -8.91 12.66 14.32
C GLY A 98 -10.42 12.90 14.31
N ALA A 99 -11.21 12.09 13.58
CA ALA A 99 -12.66 12.00 13.80
C ALA A 99 -13.02 11.11 15.00
#